data_AF-A0A8D0GBU8-F1
#
_entry.id   AF-A0A8D0GBU8-F1
#
_cell.length_a   1.000
_cell.length_b   1.000
_cell.length_c   1.000
_cell.angle_alpha   90.00
_cell.angle_beta   90.00
_cell.angle_gamma   90.00
#
_symmetry.space_group_name_H-M   'P 1'
#
loop_
_entity.id
_entity.type
_entity.pdbx_description
1 polymer ?
#
loop_
_entity_poly.entity_id
_entity_poly.type
_entity_poly.pdbx_seq_one_letter_code
_entity_poly.pdbx_strand_id
1 'polypeptide(L)'
;RGEVLRSFRVKTLVGEAGTKYVVKNYFYYYLFRFSAAMGQETFYITFLPFTYWNFDYYVSRRLIVMWSMVMYIGQVSKDILKWPRPCSPPVVKLETRADAEYGMPSTHAMSAISISFTFLIATMNQYKYPFELGLLAAFIFSTLVCGSRLYTGMHTVLDVIGGSLIAAVLIALAYPAWDCIDHLMLTSPLFPVFSIGLPLLLCYNYPKLDYYSPTRADTTTILGAGAGATIVFWLNHHYVASYPKEILQRSIPPVTVGMVVLALARFMVGFCIVLVTRHVIKGITLKVLCSHYKVSTKDLEARRRLEIEVPYKFITYSSIGINAIVLVPLLHEFLGLN
;
A
#
# COMPACT_ATOMS: atom_id res chain seq x y z
N ARG A 1 38.09 13.09 -34.42
CA ARG A 1 36.61 13.27 -34.50
C ARG A 1 35.90 11.93 -34.22
N GLY A 2 36.16 11.29 -33.07
CA GLY A 2 35.73 9.92 -32.80
C GLY A 2 35.41 9.56 -31.34
N GLU A 3 35.54 10.47 -30.37
CA GLU A 3 35.35 10.14 -28.95
C GLU A 3 34.04 10.67 -28.33
N VAL A 4 33.28 11.50 -29.04
CA VAL A 4 32.08 12.16 -28.46
C VAL A 4 30.79 11.33 -28.62
N LEU A 5 30.82 10.23 -29.37
CA LEU A 5 29.60 9.45 -29.72
C LEU A 5 29.35 8.20 -28.85
N ARG A 6 30.19 7.88 -27.85
CA ARG A 6 29.97 6.69 -26.97
C ARG A 6 29.37 6.98 -25.59
N SER A 7 29.06 8.23 -25.26
CA SER A 7 28.56 8.61 -23.92
C SER A 7 27.05 8.36 -23.68
N PHE A 8 26.28 7.90 -24.68
CA PHE A 8 24.81 7.86 -24.58
C PHE A 8 24.19 6.53 -24.11
N ARG A 9 25.00 5.53 -23.71
CA ARG A 9 24.47 4.17 -23.42
C ARG A 9 25.00 3.51 -22.15
N VAL A 10 25.55 4.27 -21.21
CA VAL A 10 26.06 3.73 -19.95
C VAL A 10 25.36 4.44 -18.79
N LYS A 11 24.41 3.75 -18.16
CA LYS A 11 23.80 4.25 -16.92
C LYS A 11 24.77 4.01 -15.76
N THR A 12 25.33 5.11 -15.26
CA THR A 12 26.23 5.10 -14.11
C THR A 12 25.45 5.37 -12.83
N LEU A 13 25.61 4.50 -11.85
CA LEU A 13 25.08 4.66 -10.49
C LEU A 13 26.18 5.19 -9.60
N VAL A 14 25.86 6.11 -8.70
CA VAL A 14 26.83 6.66 -7.74
C VAL A 14 26.56 6.01 -6.39
N GLY A 15 27.54 5.30 -5.85
CA GLY A 15 27.48 4.75 -4.48
C GLY A 15 27.77 5.80 -3.43
N GLU A 16 27.54 5.46 -2.15
CA GLU A 16 27.71 6.39 -1.00
C GLU A 16 29.14 6.96 -0.88
N ALA A 17 30.17 6.25 -1.39
CA ALA A 17 31.57 6.70 -1.39
C ALA A 17 32.00 7.45 -2.67
N GLY A 18 31.06 7.87 -3.53
CA GLY A 18 31.38 8.50 -4.82
C GLY A 18 31.86 7.51 -5.90
N THR A 19 31.96 6.22 -5.56
CA THR A 19 32.29 5.14 -6.49
C THR A 19 31.22 5.02 -7.58
N LYS A 20 31.65 5.07 -8.84
CA LYS A 20 30.77 4.97 -10.02
C LYS A 20 30.61 3.51 -10.43
N TYR A 21 29.39 3.01 -10.39
CA TYR A 21 29.03 1.66 -10.84
C TYR A 21 28.34 1.73 -12.20
N VAL A 22 28.61 0.74 -13.06
CA VAL A 22 28.02 0.67 -14.40
C VAL A 22 26.99 -0.46 -14.45
N VAL A 23 25.78 -0.14 -14.91
CA VAL A 23 24.75 -1.15 -15.18
C VAL A 23 25.15 -1.96 -16.42
N LYS A 24 25.43 -3.25 -16.23
CA LYS A 24 25.79 -4.17 -17.33
C LYS A 24 24.58 -4.78 -18.03
N ASN A 25 23.51 -5.07 -17.29
CA ASN A 25 22.30 -5.69 -17.82
C ASN A 25 21.09 -4.78 -17.62
N TYR A 26 20.63 -4.17 -18.71
CA TYR A 26 19.50 -3.25 -18.71
C TYR A 26 18.16 -3.94 -18.47
N PHE A 27 17.99 -5.17 -18.95
CA PHE A 27 16.75 -5.92 -18.74
C PHE A 27 16.50 -6.13 -17.25
N TYR A 28 17.47 -6.68 -16.51
CA TYR A 28 17.34 -6.86 -15.06
C TYR A 28 17.20 -5.53 -14.32
N TYR A 29 17.91 -4.50 -14.76
CA TYR A 29 17.79 -3.17 -14.17
C TYR A 29 16.37 -2.63 -14.24
N TYR A 30 15.75 -2.64 -15.43
CA TYR A 30 14.38 -2.15 -15.59
C TYR A 30 13.35 -3.07 -14.96
N LEU A 31 13.52 -4.39 -15.07
CA LEU A 31 12.66 -5.38 -14.44
C LEU A 31 12.60 -5.16 -12.92
N PHE A 32 13.74 -5.15 -12.23
CA PHE A 32 13.76 -4.99 -10.78
C PHE A 32 13.44 -3.58 -10.32
N ARG A 33 13.70 -2.53 -11.11
CA ARG A 33 13.21 -1.17 -10.80
C ARG A 33 11.69 -1.07 -10.90
N PHE A 34 11.07 -1.76 -11.86
CA PHE A 34 9.63 -1.83 -11.97
C PHE A 34 9.03 -2.68 -10.84
N SER A 35 9.58 -3.87 -10.59
CA SER A 35 9.15 -4.74 -9.48
C SER A 35 9.33 -4.08 -8.11
N ALA A 36 10.38 -3.26 -7.94
CA ALA A 36 10.57 -2.43 -6.76
C ALA A 36 9.42 -1.45 -6.55
N ALA A 37 9.01 -0.76 -7.63
CA ALA A 37 7.89 0.18 -7.58
C ALA A 37 6.56 -0.50 -7.21
N MET A 38 6.37 -1.77 -7.57
CA MET A 38 5.19 -2.56 -7.20
C MET A 38 5.14 -2.91 -5.69
N GLY A 39 6.28 -2.85 -4.99
CA GLY A 39 6.31 -3.02 -3.53
C GLY A 39 6.16 -1.71 -2.74
N GLN A 40 6.08 -0.57 -3.42
CA GLN A 40 6.03 0.74 -2.76
C GLN A 40 4.61 1.14 -2.37
N GLU A 41 4.50 2.02 -1.37
CA GLU A 41 3.24 2.62 -0.91
C GLU A 41 2.40 3.20 -2.07
N THR A 42 3.04 3.82 -3.06
CA THR A 42 2.37 4.40 -4.24
C THR A 42 1.63 3.36 -5.08
N PHE A 43 2.17 2.14 -5.18
CA PHE A 43 1.47 1.05 -5.85
C PHE A 43 0.22 0.66 -5.07
N TYR A 44 0.29 0.48 -3.76
CA TYR A 44 -0.87 0.05 -2.98
C TYR A 44 -1.98 1.10 -2.90
N ILE A 45 -1.61 2.40 -2.81
CA ILE A 45 -2.59 3.51 -2.86
C ILE A 45 -3.34 3.57 -4.20
N THR A 46 -2.78 3.02 -5.28
CA THR A 46 -3.44 3.01 -6.61
C THR A 46 -4.11 1.67 -6.90
N PHE A 47 -3.46 0.56 -6.57
CA PHE A 47 -3.95 -0.81 -6.79
C PHE A 47 -5.19 -1.14 -5.93
N LEU A 48 -5.19 -0.79 -4.63
CA LEU A 48 -6.32 -1.12 -3.76
C LEU A 48 -7.62 -0.42 -4.21
N PRO A 49 -7.65 0.89 -4.50
CA PRO A 49 -8.83 1.52 -5.09
C PRO A 49 -9.17 0.98 -6.49
N PHE A 50 -8.16 0.65 -7.32
CA PHE A 50 -8.41 0.02 -8.62
C PHE A 50 -9.20 -1.29 -8.48
N THR A 51 -8.88 -2.14 -7.50
CA THR A 51 -9.65 -3.36 -7.25
C THR A 51 -11.09 -3.07 -6.83
N TYR A 52 -11.33 -1.97 -6.10
CA TYR A 52 -12.67 -1.55 -5.71
C TYR A 52 -13.49 -1.04 -6.91
N TRP A 53 -12.90 -0.20 -7.78
CA TRP A 53 -13.60 0.44 -8.90
C TRP A 53 -13.87 -0.48 -10.09
N ASN A 54 -13.00 -1.46 -10.31
CA ASN A 54 -12.98 -2.23 -11.56
C ASN A 54 -13.21 -3.73 -11.39
N PHE A 55 -13.05 -4.28 -10.18
CA PHE A 55 -13.04 -5.72 -9.99
C PHE A 55 -14.14 -6.19 -9.06
N ASP A 56 -13.94 -6.10 -7.75
CA ASP A 56 -14.89 -6.62 -6.79
C ASP A 56 -14.75 -5.95 -5.43
N TYR A 57 -15.87 -5.47 -4.90
CA TYR A 57 -15.93 -4.87 -3.57
C TYR A 57 -15.52 -5.87 -2.48
N TYR A 58 -16.00 -7.11 -2.52
CA TYR A 58 -15.68 -8.16 -1.55
C TYR A 58 -14.17 -8.46 -1.49
N VAL A 59 -13.54 -8.56 -2.66
CA VAL A 59 -12.09 -8.80 -2.75
C VAL A 59 -11.33 -7.58 -2.23
N SER A 60 -11.73 -6.38 -2.65
CA SER A 60 -11.10 -5.13 -2.21
C SER A 60 -11.15 -4.95 -0.69
N ARG A 61 -12.29 -5.24 -0.04
CA ARG A 61 -12.42 -5.16 1.43
C ARG A 61 -11.37 -6.03 2.13
N ARG A 62 -11.27 -7.30 1.73
CA ARG A 62 -10.31 -8.26 2.30
C ARG A 62 -8.87 -7.83 2.09
N LEU A 63 -8.55 -7.32 0.90
CA LEU A 63 -7.21 -6.80 0.60
C LEU A 63 -6.85 -5.61 1.48
N ILE A 64 -7.75 -4.63 1.65
CA ILE A 64 -7.49 -3.43 2.45
C ILE A 64 -7.27 -3.79 3.92
N VAL A 65 -8.12 -4.66 4.49
CA VAL A 65 -7.99 -5.11 5.88
C VAL A 65 -6.68 -5.87 6.09
N MET A 66 -6.40 -6.85 5.21
CA MET A 66 -5.18 -7.65 5.31
C MET A 66 -3.92 -6.79 5.16
N TRP A 67 -3.89 -5.91 4.16
CA TRP A 67 -2.78 -5.01 3.91
C TRP A 67 -2.52 -4.08 5.10
N SER A 68 -3.57 -3.47 5.64
CA SER A 68 -3.46 -2.57 6.80
C SER A 68 -2.88 -3.30 8.02
N MET A 69 -3.37 -4.51 8.31
CA MET A 69 -2.87 -5.35 9.41
C MET A 69 -1.40 -5.75 9.21
N VAL A 70 -1.06 -6.29 8.04
CA VAL A 70 0.30 -6.77 7.74
C VAL A 70 1.30 -5.63 7.76
N MET A 71 0.95 -4.49 7.19
CA MET A 71 1.83 -3.33 7.18
C MET A 71 2.04 -2.76 8.58
N TYR A 72 0.99 -2.68 9.41
CA TYR A 72 1.15 -2.25 10.80
C TYR A 72 2.11 -3.17 11.56
N ILE A 73 1.86 -4.49 11.52
CA ILE A 73 2.70 -5.47 12.21
C ILE A 73 4.13 -5.42 11.67
N GLY A 74 4.33 -5.32 10.36
CA GLY A 74 5.65 -5.26 9.74
C GLY A 74 6.44 -4.01 10.12
N GLN A 75 5.81 -2.84 10.12
CA GLN A 75 6.48 -1.58 10.50
C GLN A 75 6.81 -1.54 11.99
N VAL A 76 5.88 -1.96 12.86
CA VAL A 76 6.15 -2.09 14.29
C VAL A 76 7.29 -3.10 14.54
N SER A 77 7.28 -4.23 13.84
CA SER A 77 8.33 -5.25 13.97
C SER A 77 9.71 -4.70 13.59
N LYS A 78 9.81 -3.85 12.56
CA LYS A 78 11.07 -3.17 12.21
C LYS A 78 11.64 -2.35 13.35
N ASP A 79 10.79 -1.55 13.98
CA ASP A 79 11.22 -0.59 15.01
C ASP A 79 11.46 -1.26 16.37
N ILE A 80 10.95 -2.48 16.56
CA ILE A 80 11.29 -3.37 17.69
C ILE A 80 12.61 -4.11 17.44
N LEU A 81 12.78 -4.74 16.27
CA LEU A 81 13.95 -5.56 15.97
C LEU A 81 15.20 -4.72 15.72
N LYS A 82 15.04 -3.50 15.19
CA LYS A 82 16.11 -2.52 14.93
C LYS A 82 17.28 -3.09 14.11
N TRP A 83 16.98 -4.04 13.21
CA TRP A 83 17.99 -4.73 12.42
C TRP A 83 18.54 -3.82 11.31
N PRO A 84 19.86 -3.64 11.20
CA PRO A 84 20.44 -2.71 10.22
C PRO A 84 20.26 -3.20 8.78
N ARG A 85 20.20 -2.24 7.85
CA ARG A 85 20.18 -2.49 6.40
C ARG A 85 21.57 -3.00 5.94
N PRO A 86 21.66 -3.66 4.76
CA PRO A 86 22.94 -4.04 4.17
C PRO A 86 23.90 -2.84 4.04
N CYS A 87 25.18 -3.04 4.41
CA CYS A 87 26.20 -2.01 4.30
C CYS A 87 26.48 -1.65 2.83
N SER A 88 26.67 -0.36 2.59
CA SER A 88 27.12 0.21 1.31
C SER A 88 28.41 0.98 1.60
N PRO A 89 29.59 0.56 1.09
CA PRO A 89 29.88 -0.65 0.29
C PRO A 89 29.75 -1.99 1.08
N PRO A 90 29.66 -3.16 0.42
CA PRO A 90 29.83 -3.42 -1.01
C PRO A 90 28.55 -3.26 -1.87
N VAL A 91 27.38 -3.11 -1.23
CA VAL A 91 26.09 -3.03 -1.93
C VAL A 91 25.85 -1.61 -2.47
N VAL A 92 25.25 -1.48 -3.65
CA VAL A 92 24.84 -0.18 -4.21
C VAL A 92 23.35 0.01 -4.00
N LYS A 93 22.98 0.94 -3.14
CA LYS A 93 21.56 1.23 -2.86
C LYS A 93 20.95 2.04 -3.99
N LEU A 94 19.87 1.52 -4.58
CA LEU A 94 19.14 2.20 -5.66
C LEU A 94 17.98 3.06 -5.15
N GLU A 95 17.70 3.02 -3.85
CA GLU A 95 16.61 3.73 -3.18
C GLU A 95 17.13 4.41 -1.91
N THR A 96 17.28 5.73 -1.95
CA THR A 96 17.84 6.50 -0.83
C THR A 96 16.80 6.85 0.25
N ARG A 97 15.50 6.81 -0.08
CA ARG A 97 14.43 7.18 0.86
C ARG A 97 14.30 6.20 2.04
N ALA A 98 14.69 4.95 1.84
CA ALA A 98 14.53 3.88 2.81
C ALA A 98 15.80 3.64 3.68
N ASP A 99 16.82 4.48 3.57
CA ASP A 99 18.05 4.39 4.37
C ASP A 99 17.84 4.71 5.85
N ALA A 100 16.83 5.51 6.17
CA ALA A 100 16.49 5.85 7.55
C ALA A 100 15.73 4.72 8.29
N GLU A 101 15.32 3.66 7.58
CA GLU A 101 14.51 2.57 8.14
C GLU A 101 15.32 1.29 8.39
N TYR A 102 14.92 0.53 9.40
CA TYR A 102 15.45 -0.80 9.65
C TYR A 102 15.10 -1.81 8.54
N GLY A 103 15.94 -2.84 8.42
CA GLY A 103 15.87 -3.86 7.36
C GLY A 103 14.91 -5.01 7.64
N MET A 104 14.88 -5.56 8.86
CA MET A 104 14.08 -6.74 9.19
C MET A 104 12.77 -6.36 9.88
N PRO A 105 11.60 -6.89 9.47
CA PRO A 105 11.35 -7.66 8.25
C PRO A 105 11.19 -6.77 7.01
N SER A 106 11.34 -7.37 5.82
CA SER A 106 11.02 -6.65 4.59
C SER A 106 9.52 -6.44 4.41
N THR A 107 9.06 -5.21 4.70
CA THR A 107 7.64 -4.84 4.55
C THR A 107 7.15 -4.91 3.11
N HIS A 108 8.03 -4.73 2.12
CA HIS A 108 7.67 -4.90 0.71
C HIS A 108 7.41 -6.37 0.35
N ALA A 109 8.22 -7.29 0.91
CA ALA A 109 7.97 -8.72 0.76
C ALA A 109 6.66 -9.11 1.47
N MET A 110 6.45 -8.59 2.69
CA MET A 110 5.22 -8.82 3.45
C MET A 110 3.97 -8.35 2.71
N SER A 111 3.99 -7.13 2.17
CA SER A 111 2.87 -6.55 1.44
C SER A 111 2.63 -7.26 0.12
N ALA A 112 3.67 -7.69 -0.59
CA ALA A 112 3.53 -8.40 -1.85
C ALA A 112 2.84 -9.76 -1.65
N ILE A 113 3.34 -10.54 -0.69
CA ILE A 113 2.81 -11.87 -0.35
C ILE A 113 1.38 -11.75 0.19
N SER A 114 1.14 -10.85 1.14
CA SER A 114 -0.21 -10.65 1.68
C SER A 114 -1.22 -10.25 0.61
N ILE A 115 -0.91 -9.27 -0.24
CA ILE A 115 -1.84 -8.86 -1.30
C ILE A 115 -2.07 -9.96 -2.31
N SER A 116 -1.03 -10.60 -2.84
CA SER A 116 -1.21 -11.57 -3.93
C SER A 116 -1.89 -12.86 -3.48
N PHE A 117 -1.54 -13.36 -2.29
CA PHE A 117 -2.18 -14.57 -1.77
C PHE A 117 -3.57 -14.28 -1.19
N THR A 118 -3.81 -13.13 -0.55
CA THR A 118 -5.18 -12.76 -0.16
C THR A 118 -6.06 -12.52 -1.39
N PHE A 119 -5.53 -11.96 -2.49
CA PHE A 119 -6.26 -11.86 -3.75
C PHE A 119 -6.68 -13.25 -4.23
N LEU A 120 -5.71 -14.18 -4.37
CA LEU A 120 -5.95 -15.55 -4.80
C LEU A 120 -7.02 -16.25 -3.95
N ILE A 121 -6.89 -16.18 -2.62
CA ILE A 121 -7.82 -16.87 -1.72
C ILE A 121 -9.20 -16.19 -1.74
N ALA A 122 -9.28 -14.87 -1.86
CA ALA A 122 -10.55 -14.16 -1.97
C ALA A 122 -11.26 -14.45 -3.29
N THR A 123 -10.53 -14.78 -4.37
CA THR A 123 -11.11 -15.04 -5.69
C THR A 123 -11.37 -16.52 -5.98
N MET A 124 -10.69 -17.47 -5.31
CA MET A 124 -10.73 -18.90 -5.67
C MET A 124 -12.12 -19.53 -5.62
N ASN A 125 -12.99 -19.05 -4.72
CA ASN A 125 -14.38 -19.53 -4.59
C ASN A 125 -15.41 -18.60 -5.27
N GLN A 126 -14.97 -17.42 -5.71
CA GLN A 126 -15.83 -16.38 -6.31
C GLN A 126 -15.79 -16.40 -7.84
N TYR A 127 -14.65 -16.78 -8.43
CA TYR A 127 -14.42 -16.70 -9.87
C TYR A 127 -14.00 -18.05 -10.42
N LYS A 128 -14.54 -18.41 -11.60
CA LYS A 128 -14.16 -19.64 -12.31
C LYS A 128 -12.87 -19.42 -13.10
N TYR A 129 -11.73 -19.82 -12.54
CA TYR A 129 -10.44 -19.91 -13.23
C TYR A 129 -9.60 -21.07 -12.68
N PRO A 130 -8.59 -21.57 -13.43
CA PRO A 130 -7.70 -22.62 -12.93
C PRO A 130 -6.92 -22.12 -11.71
N PHE A 131 -7.10 -22.76 -10.55
CA PHE A 131 -6.41 -22.39 -9.31
C PHE A 131 -4.88 -22.27 -9.51
N GLU A 132 -4.29 -23.19 -10.25
CA GLU A 132 -2.86 -23.22 -10.59
C GLU A 132 -2.39 -21.93 -11.28
N LEU A 133 -3.22 -21.32 -12.13
CA LEU A 133 -2.88 -20.08 -12.81
C LEU A 133 -2.84 -18.91 -11.81
N GLY A 134 -3.80 -18.87 -10.88
CA GLY A 134 -3.83 -17.86 -9.82
C GLY A 134 -2.66 -18.02 -8.84
N LEU A 135 -2.33 -19.27 -8.48
CA LEU A 135 -1.18 -19.58 -7.63
C LEU A 135 0.14 -19.17 -8.30
N LEU A 136 0.30 -19.49 -9.59
CA LEU A 136 1.46 -19.09 -10.38
C LEU A 136 1.58 -17.55 -10.45
N ALA A 137 0.47 -16.84 -10.68
CA ALA A 137 0.48 -15.38 -10.71
C ALA A 137 0.88 -14.77 -9.35
N ALA A 138 0.33 -15.30 -8.24
CA ALA A 138 0.66 -14.85 -6.90
C ALA A 138 2.14 -15.10 -6.56
N PHE A 139 2.67 -16.27 -6.95
CA PHE A 139 4.06 -16.63 -6.78
C PHE A 139 4.99 -15.73 -7.60
N ILE A 140 4.71 -15.52 -8.89
CA ILE A 140 5.50 -14.65 -9.77
C ILE A 140 5.54 -13.22 -9.22
N PHE A 141 4.39 -12.66 -8.85
CA PHE A 141 4.30 -11.31 -8.29
C PHE A 141 5.14 -11.18 -7.01
N SER A 142 4.96 -12.12 -6.07
CA SER A 142 5.72 -12.14 -4.81
C SER A 142 7.23 -12.26 -5.06
N THR A 143 7.66 -13.20 -5.90
CA THR A 143 9.09 -13.41 -6.20
C THR A 143 9.71 -12.21 -6.90
N LEU A 144 8.99 -11.55 -7.82
CA LEU A 144 9.47 -10.32 -8.47
C LEU A 144 9.71 -9.20 -7.46
N VAL A 145 8.75 -8.94 -6.56
CA VAL A 145 8.90 -7.90 -5.53
C VAL A 145 10.02 -8.27 -4.56
N CYS A 146 10.07 -9.52 -4.06
CA CYS A 146 11.13 -10.01 -3.18
C CYS A 146 12.52 -9.88 -3.82
N GLY A 147 12.68 -10.36 -5.06
CA GLY A 147 13.93 -10.26 -5.82
C GLY A 147 14.36 -8.82 -6.05
N SER A 148 13.41 -7.90 -6.25
CA SER A 148 13.71 -6.48 -6.40
C SER A 148 14.40 -5.88 -5.18
N ARG A 149 14.10 -6.36 -3.96
CA ARG A 149 14.68 -5.81 -2.72
C ARG A 149 16.13 -6.19 -2.53
N LEU A 150 16.49 -7.39 -2.99
CA LEU A 150 17.88 -7.85 -3.07
C LEU A 150 18.62 -7.07 -4.15
N TYR A 151 18.03 -6.93 -5.34
CA TYR A 151 18.65 -6.23 -6.47
C TYR A 151 18.90 -4.75 -6.19
N THR A 152 17.96 -4.06 -5.55
CA THR A 152 18.13 -2.63 -5.19
C THR A 152 19.03 -2.41 -3.98
N GLY A 153 19.54 -3.48 -3.36
CA GLY A 153 20.44 -3.40 -2.22
C GLY A 153 19.78 -2.96 -0.92
N MET A 154 18.45 -3.05 -0.83
CA MET A 154 17.70 -2.52 0.31
C MET A 154 17.56 -3.54 1.43
N HIS A 155 17.61 -4.83 1.13
CA HIS A 155 17.35 -5.89 2.11
C HIS A 155 18.32 -7.05 1.94
N THR A 156 18.61 -7.74 3.04
CA THR A 156 19.28 -9.04 3.01
C THR A 156 18.30 -10.14 2.60
N VAL A 157 18.82 -11.33 2.26
CA VAL A 157 17.99 -12.52 2.03
C VAL A 157 17.19 -12.89 3.28
N LEU A 158 17.78 -12.73 4.47
CA LEU A 158 17.11 -13.00 5.74
C LEU A 158 15.93 -12.06 5.97
N ASP A 159 16.07 -10.77 5.64
CA ASP A 159 14.99 -9.78 5.76
C ASP A 159 13.77 -10.17 4.91
N VAL A 160 14.03 -10.68 3.70
CA VAL A 160 13.01 -11.11 2.74
C VAL A 160 12.34 -12.40 3.21
N ILE A 161 13.12 -13.39 3.65
CA ILE A 161 12.57 -14.65 4.20
C ILE A 161 11.74 -14.35 5.45
N GLY A 162 12.26 -13.53 6.36
CA GLY A 162 11.55 -13.14 7.58
C GLY A 162 10.24 -12.44 7.29
N GLY A 163 10.23 -11.45 6.39
CA GLY A 163 8.99 -10.82 5.94
C GLY A 163 8.02 -11.81 5.29
N SER A 164 8.53 -12.72 4.46
CA SER A 164 7.70 -13.72 3.80
C SER A 164 7.02 -14.67 4.79
N LEU A 165 7.76 -15.15 5.79
CA LEU A 165 7.24 -16.04 6.83
C LEU A 165 6.22 -15.32 7.72
N ILE A 166 6.50 -14.09 8.15
CA ILE A 166 5.54 -13.32 8.95
C ILE A 166 4.25 -13.10 8.16
N ALA A 167 4.31 -12.71 6.89
CA ALA A 167 3.11 -12.54 6.08
C ALA A 167 2.34 -13.85 5.89
N ALA A 168 3.03 -14.97 5.63
CA ALA A 168 2.39 -16.28 5.50
C ALA A 168 1.67 -16.70 6.80
N VAL A 169 2.30 -16.50 7.96
CA VAL A 169 1.69 -16.77 9.28
C VAL A 169 0.46 -15.89 9.49
N LEU A 170 0.56 -14.58 9.19
CA LEU A 170 -0.58 -13.67 9.34
C LEU A 170 -1.75 -14.06 8.43
N ILE A 171 -1.48 -14.49 7.19
CA ILE A 171 -2.53 -14.98 6.28
C ILE A 171 -3.15 -16.27 6.83
N ALA A 172 -2.33 -17.22 7.29
CA ALA A 172 -2.82 -18.48 7.85
C ALA A 172 -3.70 -18.27 9.09
N LEU A 173 -3.35 -17.30 9.95
CA LEU A 173 -4.15 -16.92 11.12
C LEU A 173 -5.43 -16.17 10.75
N ALA A 174 -5.38 -15.29 9.75
CA ALA A 174 -6.53 -14.50 9.35
C ALA A 174 -7.54 -15.30 8.51
N TYR A 175 -7.07 -16.25 7.70
CA TYR A 175 -7.88 -17.07 6.80
C TYR A 175 -9.13 -17.69 7.46
N PRO A 176 -9.02 -18.46 8.56
CA PRO A 176 -10.19 -19.06 9.20
C PRO A 176 -11.12 -18.03 9.86
N ALA A 177 -10.63 -16.83 10.15
CA ALA A 177 -11.37 -15.77 10.80
C ALA A 177 -12.00 -14.76 9.81
N TRP A 178 -11.69 -14.83 8.51
CA TRP A 178 -12.08 -13.77 7.57
C TRP A 178 -13.58 -13.56 7.46
N ASP A 179 -14.38 -14.62 7.41
CA ASP A 179 -15.84 -14.48 7.30
C ASP A 179 -16.42 -13.86 8.58
N CYS A 180 -15.86 -14.21 9.74
CA CYS A 180 -16.23 -13.61 11.02
C CYS A 180 -15.82 -12.13 11.07
N ILE A 181 -14.60 -11.78 10.64
CA ILE A 181 -14.12 -10.40 10.58
C ILE A 181 -14.97 -9.57 9.63
N ASP A 182 -15.26 -10.06 8.42
CA ASP A 182 -16.09 -9.35 7.43
C ASP A 182 -17.53 -9.19 7.95
N HIS A 183 -18.12 -10.23 8.54
CA HIS A 183 -19.45 -10.14 9.15
C HIS A 183 -19.49 -9.11 10.29
N LEU A 184 -18.55 -9.17 11.24
CA LEU A 184 -18.46 -8.21 12.34
C LEU A 184 -18.24 -6.78 11.84
N MET A 185 -17.37 -6.63 10.84
CA MET A 185 -17.10 -5.35 10.19
C MET A 185 -18.35 -4.74 9.56
N LEU A 186 -19.19 -5.55 8.93
CA LEU A 186 -20.35 -5.06 8.18
C LEU A 186 -21.61 -4.91 9.04
N THR A 187 -21.77 -5.67 10.12
CA THR A 187 -23.04 -5.74 10.87
C THR A 187 -23.00 -5.08 12.25
N SER A 188 -21.82 -4.95 12.87
CA SER A 188 -21.73 -4.42 14.23
C SER A 188 -21.96 -2.91 14.27
N PRO A 189 -22.89 -2.40 15.11
CA PRO A 189 -23.16 -0.96 15.19
C PRO A 189 -22.00 -0.16 15.80
N LEU A 190 -21.12 -0.82 16.57
CA LEU A 190 -19.94 -0.20 17.17
C LEU A 190 -18.75 -0.17 16.20
N PHE A 191 -18.84 -0.83 15.05
CA PHE A 191 -17.71 -0.96 14.13
C PHE A 191 -17.17 0.38 13.65
N PRO A 192 -17.97 1.41 13.28
CA PRO A 192 -17.43 2.71 12.88
C PRO A 192 -16.55 3.36 13.96
N VAL A 193 -16.91 3.19 15.24
CA VAL A 193 -16.13 3.70 16.37
C VAL A 193 -14.80 2.96 16.46
N PHE A 194 -14.82 1.62 16.38
CA PHE A 194 -13.60 0.80 16.40
C PHE A 194 -12.71 1.07 15.18
N SER A 195 -13.31 1.26 14.00
CA SER A 195 -12.63 1.52 12.74
C SER A 195 -11.81 2.81 12.75
N ILE A 196 -12.16 3.78 13.60
CA ILE A 196 -11.38 5.01 13.80
C ILE A 196 -10.51 4.90 15.04
N GLY A 197 -11.13 4.50 16.16
CA GLY A 197 -10.52 4.54 17.49
C GLY A 197 -9.33 3.60 17.63
N LEU A 198 -9.45 2.36 17.16
CA LEU A 198 -8.35 1.39 17.26
C LEU A 198 -7.14 1.83 16.39
N PRO A 199 -7.29 2.16 15.09
CA PRO A 199 -6.18 2.67 14.29
C PRO A 199 -5.50 3.92 14.85
N LEU A 200 -6.26 4.87 15.41
CA LEU A 200 -5.70 6.04 16.08
C LEU A 200 -4.91 5.65 17.33
N LEU A 201 -5.48 4.78 18.19
CA LEU A 201 -4.81 4.27 19.38
C LEU A 201 -3.47 3.61 19.01
N LEU A 202 -3.46 2.78 17.97
CA LEU A 202 -2.26 2.14 17.45
C LEU A 202 -1.24 3.16 16.90
N CYS A 203 -1.68 4.22 16.23
CA CYS A 203 -0.78 5.29 15.75
C CYS A 203 -0.12 6.07 16.89
N TYR A 204 -0.87 6.39 17.95
CA TYR A 204 -0.36 7.12 19.10
C TYR A 204 0.54 6.29 20.01
N ASN A 205 0.28 4.98 20.11
CA ASN A 205 1.10 4.03 20.87
C ASN A 205 2.18 3.35 20.01
N TYR A 206 2.42 3.85 18.80
CA TYR A 206 3.46 3.31 17.92
C TYR A 206 4.84 3.44 18.58
N PRO A 207 5.74 2.45 18.45
CA PRO A 207 7.06 2.47 19.10
C PRO A 207 7.84 3.76 18.86
N LYS A 208 8.36 4.36 19.95
CA LYS A 208 9.18 5.56 19.88
C LYS A 208 10.63 5.19 19.57
N LEU A 209 11.20 5.86 18.57
CA LEU A 209 12.62 5.80 18.24
C LEU A 209 13.33 7.06 18.76
N ASP A 210 14.64 6.93 19.00
CA ASP A 210 15.50 8.04 19.45
C ASP A 210 15.76 9.06 18.34
N TYR A 211 15.51 8.68 17.09
CA TYR A 211 15.63 9.52 15.90
C TYR A 211 14.34 9.46 15.06
N TYR A 212 14.18 10.43 14.17
CA TYR A 212 13.03 10.45 13.27
C TYR A 212 13.16 9.38 12.18
N SER A 213 12.18 8.47 12.12
CA SER A 213 11.98 7.52 11.03
C SER A 213 10.65 7.79 10.33
N PRO A 214 10.56 7.64 9.00
CA PRO A 214 9.29 7.75 8.28
C PRO A 214 8.29 6.62 8.62
N THR A 215 8.72 5.52 9.25
CA THR A 215 7.90 4.32 9.53
C THR A 215 6.59 4.62 10.25
N ARG A 216 6.61 5.45 11.30
CA ARG A 216 5.39 5.88 12.01
C ARG A 216 4.45 6.64 11.07
N ALA A 217 5.00 7.59 10.32
CA ALA A 217 4.24 8.45 9.45
C ALA A 217 3.60 7.68 8.28
N ASP A 218 4.29 6.66 7.78
CA ASP A 218 3.79 5.76 6.73
C ASP A 218 2.73 4.80 7.32
N THR A 219 2.95 4.31 8.54
CA THR A 219 1.95 3.50 9.27
C THR A 219 0.65 4.27 9.48
N THR A 220 0.71 5.54 9.92
CA THR A 220 -0.49 6.39 10.07
C THR A 220 -1.22 6.61 8.75
N THR A 221 -0.47 6.71 7.65
CA THR A 221 -1.03 6.87 6.31
C THR A 221 -1.85 5.64 5.91
N ILE A 222 -1.27 4.45 6.13
CA ILE A 222 -1.88 3.15 5.84
C ILE A 222 -3.14 2.94 6.70
N LEU A 223 -3.00 3.13 8.01
CA LEU A 223 -4.09 2.96 8.97
C LEU A 223 -5.23 3.97 8.75
N GLY A 224 -4.92 5.22 8.39
CA GLY A 224 -5.92 6.21 8.03
C GLY A 224 -6.70 5.80 6.77
N ALA A 225 -6.00 5.43 5.70
CA ALA A 225 -6.65 4.96 4.47
C ALA A 225 -7.55 3.74 4.70
N GLY A 226 -7.06 2.76 5.48
CA GLY A 226 -7.83 1.59 5.89
C GLY A 226 -9.08 1.98 6.69
N ALA A 227 -8.92 2.82 7.72
CA ALA A 227 -10.01 3.29 8.58
C ALA A 227 -11.11 4.01 7.78
N GLY A 228 -10.72 4.92 6.89
CA GLY A 228 -11.67 5.62 6.02
C GLY A 228 -12.43 4.67 5.11
N ALA A 229 -11.75 3.67 4.55
CA ALA A 229 -12.36 2.68 3.67
C ALA A 229 -13.36 1.78 4.41
N THR A 230 -12.97 1.25 5.57
CA THR A 230 -13.78 0.30 6.34
C THR A 230 -15.05 0.92 6.92
N ILE A 231 -15.02 2.20 7.31
CA ILE A 231 -16.24 2.94 7.70
C ILE A 231 -17.23 2.98 6.55
N VAL A 232 -16.76 3.25 5.33
CA VAL A 232 -17.66 3.33 4.17
C VAL A 232 -18.17 1.95 3.77
N PHE A 233 -17.40 0.87 3.94
CA PHE A 233 -17.92 -0.48 3.74
C PHE A 233 -19.09 -0.78 4.67
N TRP A 234 -18.99 -0.39 5.94
CA TRP A 234 -20.09 -0.49 6.90
C TRP A 234 -21.30 0.37 6.46
N LEU A 235 -21.08 1.64 6.09
CA LEU A 235 -22.16 2.52 5.61
C LEU A 235 -22.85 1.96 4.36
N ASN A 236 -22.09 1.47 3.38
CA ASN A 236 -22.65 0.91 2.16
C ASN A 236 -23.48 -0.35 2.43
N HIS A 237 -23.05 -1.21 3.37
CA HIS A 237 -23.82 -2.39 3.75
C HIS A 237 -25.20 -2.05 4.35
N HIS A 238 -25.27 -0.98 5.15
CA HIS A 238 -26.49 -0.57 5.85
C HIS A 238 -27.41 0.33 5.01
N TYR A 239 -26.86 1.22 4.20
CA TYR A 239 -27.63 2.30 3.55
C TYR A 239 -27.72 2.21 2.03
N VAL A 240 -26.90 1.36 1.36
CA VAL A 240 -26.94 1.20 -0.10
C VAL A 240 -27.67 -0.09 -0.45
N ALA A 241 -28.91 0.04 -0.93
CA ALA A 241 -29.80 -1.09 -1.24
C ALA A 241 -29.20 -2.07 -2.27
N SER A 242 -28.40 -1.56 -3.23
CA SER A 242 -27.78 -2.35 -4.30
C SER A 242 -26.41 -2.96 -3.94
N TYR A 243 -25.96 -2.84 -2.69
CA TYR A 243 -24.66 -3.40 -2.31
C TYR A 243 -24.72 -4.93 -2.34
N PRO A 244 -23.83 -5.63 -3.10
CA PRO A 244 -23.92 -7.07 -3.25
C PRO A 244 -23.69 -7.76 -1.91
N LYS A 245 -24.73 -8.47 -1.43
CA LYS A 245 -24.75 -9.20 -0.15
C LYS A 245 -24.33 -10.66 -0.29
N GLU A 246 -24.28 -11.20 -1.51
CA GLU A 246 -24.04 -12.62 -1.76
C GLU A 246 -22.78 -12.90 -2.58
N ILE A 247 -22.17 -14.03 -2.25
CA ILE A 247 -21.09 -14.69 -2.96
C ILE A 247 -21.70 -15.37 -4.19
N LEU A 248 -21.56 -14.76 -5.35
CA LEU A 248 -21.97 -15.37 -6.62
C LEU A 248 -20.74 -15.87 -7.36
N GLN A 249 -20.73 -17.15 -7.72
CA GLN A 249 -19.67 -17.74 -8.52
C GLN A 249 -19.73 -17.21 -9.95
N ARG A 250 -18.97 -16.14 -10.23
CA ARG A 250 -18.95 -15.43 -11.51
C ARG A 250 -18.00 -16.12 -12.49
N SER A 251 -18.40 -16.22 -13.75
CA SER A 251 -17.46 -16.49 -14.83
C SER A 251 -16.64 -15.23 -15.11
N ILE A 252 -15.35 -15.38 -15.42
CA ILE A 252 -14.53 -14.25 -15.87
C ILE A 252 -14.90 -13.98 -17.34
N PRO A 253 -15.49 -12.82 -17.67
CA PRO A 253 -15.78 -12.48 -19.05
C PRO A 253 -14.47 -12.31 -19.83
N PRO A 254 -14.46 -12.58 -21.15
CA PRO A 254 -13.30 -12.30 -21.98
C PRO A 254 -12.96 -10.80 -21.92
N VAL A 255 -11.68 -10.48 -21.76
CA VAL A 255 -11.22 -9.09 -21.69
C VAL A 255 -11.41 -8.43 -23.06
N THR A 256 -12.36 -7.50 -23.14
CA THR A 256 -12.58 -6.70 -24.35
C THR A 256 -11.85 -5.37 -24.27
N VAL A 257 -11.55 -4.76 -25.43
CA VAL A 257 -10.94 -3.42 -25.48
C VAL A 257 -11.83 -2.39 -24.77
N GLY A 258 -13.16 -2.50 -24.93
CA GLY A 258 -14.12 -1.63 -24.23
C GLY A 258 -14.00 -1.71 -22.71
N MET A 259 -13.86 -2.92 -22.14
CA MET A 259 -13.64 -3.10 -20.70
C MET A 259 -12.31 -2.50 -20.23
N VAL A 260 -11.25 -2.64 -21.01
CA VAL A 260 -9.94 -2.05 -20.68
C VAL A 260 -10.02 -0.52 -20.71
N VAL A 261 -10.63 0.06 -21.74
CA VAL A 261 -10.83 1.52 -21.86
C VAL A 261 -11.68 2.05 -20.71
N LEU A 262 -12.78 1.37 -20.37
CA LEU A 262 -13.64 1.72 -19.25
C LEU A 262 -12.88 1.66 -17.92
N ALA A 263 -12.10 0.60 -17.69
CA ALA A 263 -11.32 0.44 -16.48
C ALA A 263 -10.23 1.52 -16.33
N LEU A 264 -9.58 1.89 -17.44
CA LEU A 264 -8.63 3.00 -17.48
C LEU A 264 -9.32 4.34 -17.22
N ALA A 265 -10.49 4.59 -17.81
CA ALA A 265 -11.26 5.80 -17.58
C ALA A 265 -11.66 5.93 -16.10
N ARG A 266 -12.21 4.86 -15.50
CA ARG A 266 -12.54 4.81 -14.07
C ARG A 266 -11.33 5.09 -13.19
N PHE A 267 -10.20 4.46 -13.51
CA PHE A 267 -8.96 4.64 -12.79
C PHE A 267 -8.45 6.08 -12.88
N MET A 268 -8.48 6.71 -14.06
CA MET A 268 -8.03 8.09 -14.24
C MET A 268 -8.91 9.08 -13.46
N VAL A 269 -10.24 8.92 -13.52
CA VAL A 269 -11.17 9.74 -12.72
C VAL A 269 -10.89 9.57 -11.23
N GLY A 270 -10.81 8.32 -10.76
CA GLY A 270 -10.57 8.02 -9.35
C GLY A 270 -9.22 8.54 -8.86
N PHE A 271 -8.16 8.37 -9.66
CA PHE A 271 -6.82 8.85 -9.35
C PHE A 271 -6.78 10.38 -9.20
N CYS A 272 -7.41 11.12 -10.12
CA CYS A 272 -7.53 12.57 -10.02
C CYS A 272 -8.23 13.00 -8.72
N ILE A 273 -9.34 12.35 -8.35
CA ILE A 273 -10.08 12.67 -7.13
C ILE A 273 -9.24 12.37 -5.87
N VAL A 274 -8.53 11.25 -5.83
CA VAL A 274 -7.63 10.91 -4.72
C VAL A 274 -6.51 11.94 -4.58
N LEU A 275 -5.91 12.39 -5.68
CA LEU A 275 -4.87 13.42 -5.67
C LEU A 275 -5.40 14.78 -5.18
N VAL A 276 -6.56 15.21 -5.68
CA VAL A 276 -7.21 16.46 -5.25
C VAL A 276 -7.55 16.38 -3.76
N THR A 277 -8.16 15.28 -3.32
CA THR A 277 -8.48 15.03 -1.90
C THR A 277 -7.24 15.13 -1.04
N ARG A 278 -6.15 14.45 -1.45
CA ARG A 278 -4.86 14.50 -0.73
C ARG A 278 -4.33 15.92 -0.63
N HIS A 279 -4.37 16.69 -1.73
CA HIS A 279 -3.83 18.04 -1.76
C HIS A 279 -4.64 18.99 -0.86
N VAL A 280 -5.97 18.97 -1.00
CA VAL A 280 -6.89 19.86 -0.29
C VAL A 280 -6.92 19.53 1.20
N ILE A 281 -7.19 18.28 1.58
CA ILE A 281 -7.35 17.89 3.00
C ILE A 281 -6.03 18.03 3.74
N LYS A 282 -4.90 17.60 3.16
CA LYS A 282 -3.58 17.82 3.77
C LYS A 282 -3.31 19.29 4.02
N GLY A 283 -3.62 20.15 3.04
CA GLY A 283 -3.41 21.59 3.14
C GLY A 283 -4.25 22.22 4.25
N ILE A 284 -5.54 21.86 4.33
CA ILE A 284 -6.46 22.36 5.36
C ILE A 284 -6.04 21.86 6.75
N THR A 285 -5.93 20.54 6.93
CA THR A 285 -5.66 19.94 8.24
C THR A 285 -4.31 20.38 8.80
N LEU A 286 -3.28 20.47 7.95
CA LEU A 286 -1.97 20.95 8.39
C LEU A 286 -2.02 22.42 8.81
N LYS A 287 -2.73 23.29 8.07
CA LYS A 287 -2.89 24.70 8.46
C LYS A 287 -3.62 24.84 9.80
N VAL A 288 -4.71 24.09 9.98
CA VAL A 288 -5.50 24.10 11.22
C VAL A 288 -4.65 23.67 12.42
N LEU A 289 -3.96 22.52 12.32
CA LEU A 289 -3.11 22.02 13.41
C LEU A 289 -1.92 22.94 13.69
N CYS A 290 -1.22 23.41 12.67
CA CYS A 290 -0.12 24.35 12.85
C CYS A 290 -0.58 25.66 13.50
N SER A 291 -1.77 26.17 13.12
CA SER A 291 -2.37 27.35 13.75
C SER A 291 -2.72 27.09 15.22
N HIS A 292 -3.30 25.94 15.53
CA HIS A 292 -3.65 25.54 16.90
C HIS A 292 -2.41 25.48 17.80
N TYR A 293 -1.33 24.87 17.32
CA TYR A 293 -0.05 24.77 18.04
C TYR A 293 0.85 26.00 17.89
N LYS A 294 0.39 27.08 17.22
CA LYS A 294 1.14 28.32 16.98
C LYS A 294 2.51 28.10 16.33
N VAL A 295 2.62 27.12 15.43
CA VAL A 295 3.84 26.79 14.70
C VAL A 295 3.70 27.13 13.22
N SER A 296 4.83 27.41 12.56
CA SER A 296 4.83 27.65 11.12
C SER A 296 4.51 26.38 10.36
N THR A 297 3.67 26.47 9.34
CA THR A 297 3.50 25.35 8.42
C THR A 297 4.79 24.99 7.71
N LYS A 298 5.80 25.85 7.59
CA LYS A 298 7.07 25.52 6.91
C LYS A 298 8.09 24.81 7.81
N ASP A 299 7.84 24.75 9.11
CA ASP A 299 8.74 24.11 10.07
C ASP A 299 8.63 22.57 9.97
N LEU A 300 9.72 21.93 9.54
CA LEU A 300 9.80 20.48 9.37
C LEU A 300 9.80 19.74 10.69
N GLU A 301 10.39 20.29 11.74
CA GLU A 301 10.45 19.64 13.06
C GLU A 301 9.09 19.70 13.73
N ALA A 302 8.41 20.85 13.65
CA ALA A 302 7.04 20.98 14.10
C ALA A 302 6.10 19.97 13.43
N ARG A 303 6.24 19.78 12.11
CA ARG A 303 5.44 18.78 11.35
C ARG A 303 5.68 17.33 11.78
N ARG A 304 6.83 17.03 12.40
CA ARG A 304 7.22 15.69 12.88
C ARG A 304 6.81 15.43 14.33
N ARG A 305 6.31 16.46 15.04
CA ARG A 305 5.74 16.30 16.39
C ARG A 305 4.54 15.37 16.33
N LEU A 306 4.40 14.52 17.34
CA LEU A 306 3.40 13.46 17.38
C LEU A 306 1.98 14.04 17.22
N GLU A 307 1.71 15.16 17.89
CA GLU A 307 0.42 15.82 17.95
C GLU A 307 0.02 16.49 16.62
N ILE A 308 0.97 16.64 15.70
CA ILE A 308 0.73 17.20 14.35
C ILE A 308 0.78 16.06 13.33
N GLU A 309 1.86 15.27 13.31
CA GLU A 309 2.13 14.25 12.31
C GLU A 309 1.02 13.19 12.23
N VAL A 310 0.58 12.69 13.38
CA VAL A 310 -0.44 11.63 13.42
C VAL A 310 -1.79 12.18 12.96
N PRO A 311 -2.36 13.26 13.56
CA PRO A 311 -3.66 13.77 13.13
C PRO A 311 -3.74 14.21 11.69
N TYR A 312 -2.76 14.98 11.18
CA TYR A 312 -2.89 15.50 9.81
C TYR A 312 -2.82 14.38 8.78
N LYS A 313 -1.96 13.38 8.99
CA LYS A 313 -1.86 12.23 8.09
C LYS A 313 -3.11 11.37 8.20
N PHE A 314 -3.52 11.03 9.42
CA PHE A 314 -4.68 10.17 9.63
C PHE A 314 -5.92 10.77 8.98
N ILE A 315 -6.23 12.05 9.25
CA ILE A 315 -7.39 12.73 8.64
C ILE A 315 -7.28 12.76 7.11
N THR A 316 -6.12 13.13 6.56
CA THR A 316 -5.91 13.19 5.11
C THR A 316 -6.20 11.85 4.44
N TYR A 317 -5.64 10.77 4.98
CA TYR A 317 -5.73 9.46 4.35
C TYR A 317 -7.05 8.75 4.65
N SER A 318 -7.68 8.99 5.80
CA SER A 318 -9.08 8.60 6.03
C SER A 318 -10.03 9.27 5.04
N SER A 319 -9.85 10.56 4.74
CA SER A 319 -10.63 11.23 3.68
C SER A 319 -10.37 10.64 2.29
N ILE A 320 -9.13 10.22 1.99
CA ILE A 320 -8.83 9.52 0.73
C ILE A 320 -9.58 8.18 0.67
N GLY A 321 -9.55 7.38 1.73
CA GLY A 321 -10.29 6.12 1.81
C GLY A 321 -11.79 6.32 1.62
N ILE A 322 -12.36 7.33 2.29
CA ILE A 322 -13.79 7.68 2.17
C ILE A 322 -14.12 8.09 0.72
N ASN A 323 -13.38 9.03 0.15
CA ASN A 323 -13.66 9.55 -1.18
C ASN A 323 -13.44 8.49 -2.28
N ALA A 324 -12.49 7.58 -2.09
CA ALA A 324 -12.27 6.48 -3.03
C ALA A 324 -13.49 5.55 -3.12
N ILE A 325 -14.28 5.40 -2.05
CA ILE A 325 -15.37 4.42 -1.98
C ILE A 325 -16.75 5.10 -2.11
N VAL A 326 -16.88 6.39 -1.75
CA VAL A 326 -18.13 7.16 -1.91
C VAL A 326 -18.11 8.01 -3.18
N LEU A 327 -17.25 9.02 -3.22
CA LEU A 327 -17.30 10.08 -4.25
C LEU A 327 -16.94 9.54 -5.64
N VAL A 328 -15.93 8.67 -5.74
CA VAL A 328 -15.47 8.15 -7.03
C VAL A 328 -16.54 7.30 -7.73
N PRO A 329 -17.18 6.31 -7.09
CA PRO A 329 -18.28 5.58 -7.72
C PRO A 329 -19.47 6.47 -8.12
N LEU A 330 -19.84 7.46 -7.29
CA LEU A 330 -20.91 8.40 -7.64
C LEU A 330 -20.55 9.22 -8.90
N LEU A 331 -19.29 9.61 -9.04
CA LEU A 331 -18.79 10.27 -10.24
C LEU A 331 -18.73 9.32 -11.44
N HIS A 332 -18.41 8.04 -11.25
CA HIS A 332 -18.50 7.05 -12.33
C HIS A 332 -19.93 6.93 -12.85
N GLU A 333 -20.92 6.84 -11.96
CA GLU A 333 -22.34 6.82 -12.32
C GLU A 333 -22.77 8.11 -13.04
N PHE A 334 -22.41 9.27 -12.50
CA PHE A 334 -22.72 10.57 -13.12
C PHE A 334 -22.10 10.73 -14.51
N LEU A 335 -20.89 10.22 -14.73
CA LEU A 335 -20.18 10.27 -16.01
C LEU A 335 -20.59 9.14 -16.97
N GLY A 336 -21.52 8.26 -16.59
CA GLY A 336 -21.94 7.12 -17.41
C GLY A 336 -20.86 6.05 -17.58
N LEU A 337 -19.96 5.91 -16.60
CA LEU A 337 -18.86 4.94 -16.59
C LEU A 337 -19.23 3.65 -15.84
N ASN A 338 -20.50 3.28 -15.71
CA ASN A 338 -20.95 2.08 -14.95
C ASN A 338 -20.77 0.74 -15.67
#